data_AF-A0A0A9ZB65-F1
#
_entry.id   AF-A0A0A9ZB65-F1
#
_cell.length_a   1.000
_cell.length_b   1.000
_cell.length_c   1.000
_cell.angle_alpha   90.00
_cell.angle_beta   90.00
_cell.angle_gamma   90.00
#
_symmetry.space_group_name_H-M   'P 1'
#
loop_
_entity.id
_entity.type
_entity.pdbx_description
1 polymer ?
#
loop_
_entity_poly.entity_id
_entity_poly.type
_entity_poly.pdbx_seq_one_letter_code
_entity_poly.pdbx_strand_id
1 'polypeptide(L)'
;SSDLSPEKDTDYSLWKVTKSFKQTKEYVPPIKKENGEWAKSPIEKAEVFADHLEKTFVPNSSHVNDGELPTIIPSTDLEDIQPVTLSELKDEIRVLKRNKAPGYDLITGNVI
;
A
#
# COMPACT_ATOMS: atom_id res chain seq x y z
N SER A 1 41.82 13.82 -15.39
CA SER A 1 40.92 12.67 -15.55
C SER A 1 40.66 12.14 -14.15
N SER A 2 39.41 12.00 -13.73
CA SER A 2 39.09 11.51 -12.39
C SER A 2 38.86 10.00 -12.48
N ASP A 3 39.75 9.21 -11.90
CA ASP A 3 39.67 7.75 -11.92
C ASP A 3 38.59 7.26 -10.94
N LEU A 4 37.58 6.57 -11.45
CA LEU A 4 36.52 5.94 -10.67
C LEU A 4 36.92 4.49 -10.37
N SER A 5 37.16 4.16 -9.09
CA SER A 5 37.56 2.82 -8.66
C SER A 5 36.57 2.24 -7.62
N PRO A 6 36.35 0.90 -7.61
CA PRO A 6 35.59 0.21 -6.58
C PRO A 6 36.34 0.03 -5.25
N GLU A 7 37.57 0.54 -5.12
CA GLU A 7 38.42 0.28 -3.97
C GLU A 7 38.12 1.20 -2.77
N LYS A 8 38.64 0.84 -1.59
CA LYS A 8 38.40 1.57 -0.33
C LYS A 8 39.17 2.89 -0.25
N ASP A 9 40.32 2.97 -0.91
CA ASP A 9 41.18 4.15 -1.01
C ASP A 9 40.57 5.25 -1.87
N THR A 10 39.68 4.89 -2.80
CA THR A 10 38.82 5.82 -3.54
C THR A 10 37.44 5.98 -2.90
N ASP A 11 37.29 5.56 -1.63
CA ASP A 11 36.05 5.66 -0.85
C ASP A 11 34.83 5.09 -1.61
N TYR A 12 35.06 3.97 -2.31
CA TYR A 12 34.07 3.29 -3.13
C TYR A 12 33.35 4.23 -4.12
N SER A 13 34.08 5.19 -4.70
CA SER A 13 33.53 6.22 -5.60
C SER A 13 32.69 5.62 -6.74
N LEU A 14 33.12 4.50 -7.32
CA LEU A 14 32.35 3.79 -8.34
C LEU A 14 31.00 3.25 -7.81
N TRP A 15 30.98 2.71 -6.58
CA TRP A 15 29.74 2.23 -5.95
C TRP A 15 28.81 3.39 -5.58
N LYS A 16 29.35 4.51 -5.09
CA LYS A 16 28.56 5.71 -4.76
C LYS A 16 27.90 6.30 -6.01
N VAL A 17 28.62 6.36 -7.11
CA VAL A 17 28.10 6.80 -8.41
C VAL A 17 27.04 5.83 -8.94
N THR A 18 27.29 4.52 -8.91
CA THR A 18 26.31 3.51 -9.39
C THR A 18 25.08 3.39 -8.50
N LYS A 19 25.19 3.66 -7.20
CA LYS A 19 24.06 3.66 -6.25
C LYS A 19 23.05 4.77 -6.56
N SER A 20 23.51 5.97 -6.94
CA SER A 20 22.59 7.05 -7.32
C SER A 20 21.86 6.76 -8.63
N PHE A 21 22.50 6.05 -9.57
CA PHE A 21 21.85 5.60 -10.81
C PHE A 21 20.81 4.50 -10.60
N LYS A 22 20.95 3.66 -9.56
CA LYS A 22 19.96 2.62 -9.23
C LYS A 22 18.75 3.13 -8.45
N GLN A 23 18.79 4.35 -7.94
CA GLN A 23 17.66 4.91 -7.21
C GLN A 23 16.55 5.26 -8.21
N THR A 24 15.57 4.36 -8.33
CA THR A 24 14.32 4.63 -9.03
C THR A 24 13.71 5.86 -8.39
N LYS A 25 13.79 7.01 -9.06
CA LYS A 25 12.94 8.15 -8.72
C LYS A 25 11.53 7.61 -8.70
N GLU A 26 10.84 7.73 -7.57
CA GLU A 26 9.42 7.41 -7.50
C GLU A 26 8.74 8.14 -8.65
N TYR A 27 8.23 7.35 -9.59
CA TYR A 27 7.55 7.88 -10.75
C TYR A 27 6.25 8.47 -10.25
N VAL A 28 6.23 9.79 -10.07
CA VAL A 28 4.99 10.50 -9.82
C VAL A 28 4.22 10.50 -11.15
N PRO A 29 3.06 9.83 -11.23
CA PRO A 29 2.29 9.80 -12.46
C PRO A 29 1.95 11.23 -12.86
N PRO A 30 2.04 11.57 -14.15
CA PRO A 30 1.75 12.91 -14.61
C PRO A 30 0.27 13.21 -14.38
N ILE A 31 -0.02 14.38 -13.81
CA ILE A 31 -1.37 14.81 -13.46
C ILE A 31 -1.95 15.58 -14.65
N LYS A 32 -3.14 15.19 -15.12
CA LYS A 32 -3.88 15.91 -16.16
C LYS A 32 -4.82 16.91 -15.53
N LYS A 33 -4.85 18.11 -16.09
CA LYS A 33 -5.88 19.12 -15.86
C LYS A 33 -7.17 18.71 -16.57
N GLU A 34 -8.29 19.31 -16.20
CA GLU A 34 -9.59 19.06 -16.85
C GLU A 34 -9.61 19.44 -18.33
N ASN A 35 -8.80 20.42 -18.73
CA ASN A 35 -8.63 20.83 -20.12
C ASN A 35 -7.82 19.82 -20.97
N GLY A 36 -7.40 18.69 -20.39
CA GLY A 36 -6.62 17.65 -21.06
C GLY A 36 -5.11 17.93 -21.15
N GLU A 37 -4.66 19.11 -20.67
CA GLU A 37 -3.24 19.44 -20.58
C GLU A 37 -2.60 18.85 -19.32
N TRP A 38 -1.27 18.75 -19.32
CA TRP A 38 -0.50 18.26 -18.19
C TRP A 38 -0.19 19.38 -17.19
N ALA A 39 -0.35 19.10 -15.89
CA ALA A 39 0.17 19.93 -14.82
C ALA A 39 1.69 19.74 -14.71
N LYS A 40 2.45 20.75 -15.15
CA LYS A 40 3.92 20.67 -15.28
C LYS A 40 4.60 21.24 -14.06
N SER A 41 4.06 22.32 -13.48
CA SER A 41 4.63 22.95 -12.29
C SER A 41 4.11 22.30 -11.00
N PRO A 42 4.87 22.36 -9.87
CA PRO A 42 4.38 21.89 -8.57
C PRO A 42 3.11 22.60 -8.12
N ILE A 43 2.97 23.89 -8.43
CA ILE A 43 1.80 24.70 -8.09
C ILE A 43 0.58 24.21 -8.87
N GLU A 44 0.72 24.01 -10.18
CA GLU A 44 -0.36 23.49 -11.02
C GLU A 44 -0.82 22.10 -10.56
N LYS A 45 0.12 21.26 -10.09
CA LYS A 45 -0.23 19.94 -9.54
C LYS A 45 -1.03 20.05 -8.25
N ALA A 46 -0.65 20.98 -7.37
CA ALA A 46 -1.35 21.22 -6.12
C ALA A 46 -2.77 21.76 -6.36
N GLU A 47 -2.91 22.71 -7.29
CA GLU A 47 -4.21 23.26 -7.69
C GLU A 47 -5.13 22.17 -8.26
N VAL A 48 -4.66 21.38 -9.23
CA VAL A 48 -5.47 20.29 -9.81
C VAL A 48 -5.88 19.26 -8.77
N PHE A 49 -5.01 18.97 -7.81
CA PHE A 49 -5.34 18.04 -6.73
C PHE A 49 -6.38 18.63 -5.77
N ALA A 50 -6.26 19.91 -5.41
CA ALA A 50 -7.23 20.61 -4.58
C ALA A 50 -8.62 20.63 -5.25
N ASP A 51 -8.68 21.00 -6.53
CA ASP A 51 -9.92 21.02 -7.32
C ASP A 51 -10.58 19.64 -7.39
N HIS A 52 -9.77 18.59 -7.57
CA HIS A 52 -10.26 17.22 -7.61
C HIS A 52 -10.88 16.79 -6.27
N LEU A 53 -10.21 17.11 -5.16
CA LEU A 53 -10.71 16.79 -3.82
C LEU A 53 -12.00 17.55 -3.51
N GLU A 54 -12.08 18.84 -3.83
CA GLU A 54 -13.28 19.66 -3.64
C GLU A 54 -14.50 19.04 -4.36
N LYS A 55 -14.32 18.62 -5.61
CA LYS A 55 -15.39 17.99 -6.40
C LYS A 55 -15.78 16.60 -5.93
N THR A 56 -14.83 15.85 -5.36
CA THR A 56 -15.05 14.47 -4.92
C THR A 56 -15.74 14.42 -3.56
N PHE A 57 -15.39 15.33 -2.66
CA PHE A 57 -15.87 15.35 -1.27
C PHE A 57 -17.03 16.33 -1.09
N VAL A 58 -18.07 16.21 -1.92
CA VAL A 58 -19.30 16.98 -1.77
C VAL A 58 -20.28 16.20 -0.88
N PRO A 59 -20.94 16.84 0.10
CA PRO A 59 -22.00 16.20 0.89
C PRO A 59 -23.08 15.62 -0.03
N ASN A 60 -23.46 14.36 0.20
CA ASN A 60 -24.55 13.75 -0.53
C ASN A 60 -25.84 14.56 -0.27
N SER A 61 -26.42 15.14 -1.32
CA SER A 61 -27.65 15.93 -1.25
C SER A 61 -28.88 15.10 -0.90
N SER A 62 -28.77 13.77 -0.87
CA SER A 62 -29.83 12.88 -0.39
C SER A 62 -29.82 12.73 1.14
N HIS A 63 -30.03 13.85 1.83
CA HIS A 63 -30.63 13.88 3.17
C HIS A 63 -31.81 14.85 3.19
N VAL A 64 -32.75 14.63 2.27
CA VAL A 64 -34.15 15.04 2.42
C VAL A 64 -35.04 13.83 2.11
N ASN A 65 -34.73 12.70 2.73
CA ASN A 65 -35.73 11.72 3.07
C ASN A 65 -35.45 11.34 4.52
N ASP A 66 -36.28 11.86 5.43
CA ASP A 66 -36.56 11.24 6.73
C ASP A 66 -37.28 9.89 6.54
N GLY A 67 -36.83 9.11 5.57
CA GLY A 67 -37.32 7.80 5.20
C GLY A 67 -36.15 6.87 5.32
N GLU A 68 -36.00 6.33 6.53
CA GLU A 68 -35.32 5.07 6.80
C GLU A 68 -33.99 4.91 6.02
N LEU A 69 -32.87 5.24 6.68
CA LEU A 69 -31.62 4.54 6.35
C LEU A 69 -32.00 3.07 6.16
N PRO A 70 -31.62 2.40 5.05
CA PRO A 70 -31.86 0.98 4.98
C PRO A 70 -31.23 0.44 6.26
N THR A 71 -32.08 -0.05 7.16
CA THR A 71 -31.60 -0.79 8.31
C THR A 71 -30.69 -1.79 7.66
N ILE A 72 -29.39 -1.70 7.92
CA ILE A 72 -28.49 -2.79 7.63
C ILE A 72 -29.08 -3.85 8.54
N ILE A 73 -30.03 -4.62 8.02
CA ILE A 73 -30.41 -5.89 8.58
C ILE A 73 -29.07 -6.59 8.46
N PRO A 74 -28.33 -6.79 9.56
CA PRO A 74 -27.14 -7.62 9.47
C PRO A 74 -27.68 -8.88 8.81
N SER A 75 -27.18 -9.21 7.62
CA SER A 75 -27.59 -10.42 6.93
C SER A 75 -27.57 -11.50 8.00
N THR A 76 -28.74 -12.02 8.36
CA THR A 76 -28.85 -13.06 9.39
C THR A 76 -28.16 -14.34 8.93
N ASP A 77 -27.60 -14.33 7.72
CA ASP A 77 -26.55 -15.19 7.21
C ASP A 77 -25.18 -14.89 7.88
N LEU A 78 -25.18 -14.58 9.17
CA LEU A 78 -24.04 -14.97 9.99
C LEU A 78 -24.10 -16.49 10.00
N GLU A 79 -23.39 -17.13 9.07
CA GLU A 79 -23.09 -18.54 9.22
C GLU A 79 -22.55 -18.71 10.64
N ASP A 80 -23.22 -19.55 11.43
CA ASP A 80 -22.85 -19.82 12.81
C ASP A 80 -21.44 -20.41 12.80
N ILE A 81 -20.44 -19.57 13.10
CA ILE A 81 -19.03 -19.97 13.06
C ILE A 81 -18.85 -20.95 14.20
N GLN A 82 -18.62 -22.21 13.87
CA GLN A 82 -18.40 -23.23 14.89
C GLN A 82 -17.18 -22.86 15.75
N PRO A 83 -17.30 -22.96 17.08
CA PRO A 83 -16.18 -22.67 17.97
C PRO A 83 -15.05 -23.68 17.73
N VAL A 84 -13.84 -23.17 17.54
CA VAL A 84 -12.64 -23.99 17.36
C VAL A 84 -12.17 -24.53 18.70
N THR A 85 -11.77 -25.80 18.73
CA THR A 85 -11.22 -26.49 19.89
C THR A 85 -9.69 -26.43 19.94
N LEU A 86 -9.12 -26.54 21.14
CA LEU A 86 -7.66 -26.59 21.32
C LEU A 86 -7.01 -27.79 20.60
N SER A 87 -7.75 -28.89 20.48
CA SER A 87 -7.29 -30.09 19.77
C SER A 87 -7.13 -29.81 18.27
N GLU A 88 -8.10 -29.15 17.65
CA GLU A 88 -8.04 -28.76 16.23
C GLU A 88 -6.88 -27.80 15.98
N LEU A 89 -6.69 -26.80 16.85
CA LEU A 89 -5.54 -25.90 16.73
C LEU A 89 -4.20 -26.65 16.82
N LYS A 90 -4.10 -27.62 17.74
CA LYS A 90 -2.89 -28.43 17.90
C LYS A 90 -2.59 -29.27 16.67
N ASP A 91 -3.63 -29.84 16.05
CA ASP A 91 -3.47 -30.64 14.83
C ASP A 91 -3.14 -29.76 13.62
N GLU A 92 -3.75 -28.58 13.49
CA GLU A 92 -3.41 -27.63 12.44
C GLU A 92 -1.94 -27.16 12.54
N ILE A 93 -1.47 -26.84 13.74
CA ILE A 93 -0.06 -26.47 13.99
C ILE A 93 0.91 -27.59 13.58
N ARG A 94 0.52 -28.86 13.74
CA ARG A 94 1.36 -30.00 13.33
C ARG A 94 1.47 -30.14 11.82
N VAL A 95 0.44 -29.74 11.07
CA VAL A 95 0.39 -29.81 9.60
C VAL A 95 1.20 -28.68 8.94
N LEU A 96 1.49 -27.59 9.68
CA LEU A 96 2.26 -26.46 9.16
C LEU A 96 3.64 -26.89 8.60
N LYS A 97 3.94 -26.40 7.39
CA LYS A 97 5.20 -26.67 6.70
C LYS A 97 6.33 -25.82 7.26
N ARG A 98 7.21 -26.42 8.07
CA ARG A 98 8.38 -25.76 8.69
C ARG A 98 9.44 -25.28 7.70
N ASN A 99 9.41 -25.78 6.46
CA ASN A 99 10.34 -25.42 5.39
C ASN A 99 9.84 -24.27 4.50
N LYS A 100 8.74 -23.61 4.85
CA LYS A 100 8.27 -22.40 4.16
C LYS A 100 9.02 -21.17 4.68
N ALA A 101 9.30 -20.24 3.77
CA ALA A 101 9.91 -18.96 4.11
C ALA A 101 8.95 -18.11 4.96
N PRO A 102 9.47 -17.28 5.89
CA PRO A 102 8.66 -16.40 6.73
C PRO A 102 7.91 -15.35 5.91
N GLY A 103 6.78 -14.90 6.45
CA GLY A 103 6.03 -13.76 5.94
C GLY A 103 6.69 -12.42 6.24
N TYR A 104 5.97 -11.32 5.95
CA TYR A 104 6.45 -9.95 6.19
C TYR A 104 6.69 -9.65 7.68
N ASP A 105 5.89 -10.27 8.55
CA ASP A 105 6.00 -10.21 10.01
C ASP A 105 7.14 -11.06 10.59
N LEU A 106 7.90 -11.77 9.73
CA LEU A 106 8.98 -12.68 10.08
C LEU A 106 8.57 -13.88 10.95
N ILE A 107 7.28 -14.16 11.10
CA ILE A 107 6.80 -15.33 11.84
C ILE A 107 7.04 -16.58 10.99
N THR A 108 7.58 -17.63 11.61
CA THR A 108 7.86 -18.92 10.95
C THR A 108 6.95 -20.02 11.50
N GLY A 109 6.73 -21.08 10.71
CA GLY A 109 5.98 -22.26 11.16
C GLY A 109 6.75 -23.14 12.17
N ASN A 110 7.87 -22.67 12.71
CA ASN A 110 8.63 -23.38 13.73
C ASN A 110 8.20 -22.90 15.12
N VAL A 111 7.40 -23.71 15.80
CA VAL A 111 7.00 -23.47 17.20
C VAL A 111 8.02 -24.15 18.12
N ILE A 112 8.65 -23.39 19.02
CA ILE A 112 9.67 -23.85 20.00
C ILE A 112 9.00 -24.47 21.22
#